data_AF-A0A849P752-F1
#
_entry.id   AF-A0A849P752-F1
#
_cell.length_a   1.000
_cell.length_b   1.000
_cell.length_c   1.000
_cell.angle_alpha   90.00
_cell.angle_beta   90.00
_cell.angle_gamma   90.00
#
_symmetry.space_group_name_H-M   'P 1'
#
loop_
_entity.id
_entity.type
_entity.pdbx_description
1 polymer ?
#
loop_
_entity_poly.entity_id
_entity_poly.type
_entity_poly.pdbx_seq_one_letter_code
_entity_poly.pdbx_strand_id
1 'polypeptide(L)'
;MVDSGKGRSFFHSTAPVLLMKSNHQGPLIWALDNKKCAEGGFIVFNDDGLTLHLLEMKSQLRRRDWSRVKEQLMGMYLASIAIMHILRLECPISVIAYVAYTEDKTQQRDERSYINNKTINPAQDIELREWSQGKLHLPHGIVAEIRKGLRNSTGDIDFGWVN
;
A
#
# COMPACT_ATOMS: atom_id res chain seq x y z
N MET A 1 14.60 11.43 -22.92
CA MET A 1 13.23 11.55 -22.38
C MET A 1 13.32 11.38 -20.88
N VAL A 2 12.91 12.39 -20.11
CA VAL A 2 12.90 12.31 -18.64
C VAL A 2 11.61 11.62 -18.24
N ASP A 3 11.71 10.42 -17.67
CA ASP A 3 10.57 9.62 -17.18
C ASP A 3 9.90 10.33 -15.99
N SER A 4 8.93 11.20 -16.27
CA SER A 4 8.29 12.12 -15.32
C SER A 4 7.34 11.47 -14.30
N GLY A 5 7.58 10.21 -13.92
CA GLY A 5 6.78 9.47 -12.95
C GLY A 5 7.52 8.34 -12.23
N LYS A 6 8.80 8.10 -12.55
CA LYS A 6 9.60 7.07 -11.88
C LYS A 6 10.12 7.61 -10.54
N GLY A 7 10.12 6.75 -9.54
CA GLY A 7 10.64 7.01 -8.21
C GLY A 7 11.00 5.70 -7.54
N ARG A 8 11.77 5.78 -6.46
CA ARG A 8 12.20 4.63 -5.66
C ARG A 8 11.78 4.81 -4.21
N SER A 9 11.44 3.69 -3.58
CA SER A 9 11.30 3.62 -2.13
C SER A 9 12.45 2.79 -1.58
N PHE A 10 13.14 3.31 -0.56
CA PHE A 10 14.24 2.64 0.12
C PHE A 10 13.79 2.15 1.48
N PHE A 11 14.30 0.96 1.84
CA PHE A 11 14.10 0.29 3.12
C PHE A 11 15.42 -0.38 3.49
N HIS A 12 15.75 -0.38 4.78
CA HIS A 12 16.99 -0.98 5.29
C HIS A 12 16.63 -2.07 6.28
N SER A 13 17.26 -3.24 6.19
CA SER A 13 17.07 -4.30 7.18
C SER A 13 18.38 -5.02 7.42
N THR A 14 18.63 -5.39 8.68
CA THR A 14 19.70 -6.34 9.04
C THR A 14 19.22 -7.78 8.99
N ALA A 15 17.90 -7.99 8.98
CA ALA A 15 17.28 -9.30 8.89
C ALA A 15 17.18 -9.78 7.44
N PRO A 16 17.05 -11.10 7.20
CA PRO A 16 16.74 -11.62 5.88
C PRO A 16 15.42 -11.03 5.35
N VAL A 17 15.35 -10.80 4.03
CA VAL A 17 14.17 -10.23 3.37
C VAL A 17 13.78 -11.07 2.15
N LEU A 18 12.50 -11.42 2.05
CA LEU A 18 11.91 -11.97 0.83
C LEU A 18 11.15 -10.88 0.09
N LEU A 19 11.68 -10.44 -1.05
CA LEU A 19 11.07 -9.41 -1.88
C LEU A 19 10.04 -10.01 -2.85
N MET A 20 8.84 -9.43 -2.89
CA MET A 20 7.75 -9.78 -3.79
C MET A 20 7.38 -8.55 -4.62
N LYS A 21 8.06 -8.36 -5.74
CA LYS A 21 7.84 -7.20 -6.61
C LYS A 21 6.79 -7.49 -7.68
N SER A 22 5.89 -6.54 -7.93
CA SER A 22 5.02 -6.58 -9.10
C SER A 22 5.64 -5.76 -10.22
N ASN A 23 5.85 -6.36 -11.40
CA ASN A 23 6.32 -5.63 -12.59
C ASN A 23 5.13 -4.99 -13.33
N HIS A 24 4.26 -4.29 -12.58
CA HIS A 24 2.98 -3.74 -13.07
C HIS A 24 1.99 -4.78 -13.62
N GLN A 25 2.25 -6.06 -13.35
CA GLN A 25 1.33 -7.16 -13.56
C GLN A 25 1.09 -7.83 -12.23
N GLY A 26 -0.18 -8.09 -11.91
CA GLY A 26 -0.51 -8.88 -10.73
C GLY A 26 0.18 -10.24 -10.79
N PRO A 27 0.58 -10.80 -9.64
CA PRO A 27 1.18 -12.13 -9.62
C PRO A 27 0.22 -13.13 -10.27
N LEU A 28 0.77 -14.07 -11.04
CA LEU A 28 0.04 -15.14 -11.72
C LEU A 28 -0.47 -16.21 -10.73
N ILE A 29 -1.11 -15.76 -9.65
CA ILE A 29 -1.81 -16.62 -8.70
C ILE A 29 -3.24 -16.68 -9.18
N TRP A 30 -3.53 -17.70 -9.99
CA TRP A 30 -4.82 -17.93 -10.64
C TRP A 30 -6.01 -18.01 -9.67
N ALA A 31 -5.74 -18.29 -8.39
CA ALA A 31 -6.74 -18.38 -7.33
C ALA A 31 -7.17 -17.02 -6.74
N LEU A 32 -6.52 -15.90 -7.10
CA LEU A 32 -6.89 -14.58 -6.59
C LEU A 32 -7.95 -13.90 -7.46
N ASP A 33 -9.10 -13.61 -6.85
CA ASP A 33 -10.16 -12.80 -7.48
C ASP A 33 -9.72 -11.34 -7.66
N ASN A 34 -9.04 -10.78 -6.65
CA ASN A 34 -8.40 -9.46 -6.77
C ASN A 34 -7.00 -9.57 -7.38
N LYS A 35 -6.90 -9.28 -8.68
CA LYS A 35 -5.64 -9.25 -9.44
C LYS A 35 -4.93 -7.88 -9.41
N LYS A 36 -5.49 -6.88 -8.72
CA LYS A 36 -4.81 -5.60 -8.52
C LYS A 36 -3.59 -5.84 -7.63
N CYS A 37 -2.50 -5.18 -7.95
CA CYS A 37 -1.28 -5.33 -7.17
C CYS A 37 -0.74 -3.94 -6.88
N ALA A 38 -0.29 -3.77 -5.65
CA ALA A 38 0.55 -2.64 -5.32
C ALA A 38 1.90 -2.77 -6.05
N GLU A 39 2.75 -1.76 -5.95
CA GLU A 39 4.07 -1.80 -6.59
C GLU A 39 4.96 -2.93 -6.05
N GLY A 40 4.75 -3.31 -4.79
CA GLY A 40 5.29 -4.55 -4.27
C GLY A 40 4.98 -4.76 -2.80
N GLY A 41 5.58 -5.82 -2.28
CA GLY A 41 5.67 -6.09 -0.86
C GLY A 41 6.90 -6.90 -0.58
N PHE A 42 7.25 -7.02 0.69
CA PHE A 42 8.37 -7.83 1.13
C PHE A 42 8.11 -8.33 2.54
N ILE A 43 8.75 -9.45 2.88
CA ILE A 43 8.67 -10.04 4.22
C ILE A 43 10.02 -9.89 4.88
N VAL A 44 10.03 -9.38 6.10
CA VAL A 44 11.20 -9.35 6.98
C VAL A 44 11.10 -10.53 7.94
N PHE A 45 12.21 -11.27 8.08
CA PHE A 45 12.31 -12.43 8.96
C PHE A 45 12.91 -12.00 10.29
N ASN A 46 12.04 -11.64 11.24
CA ASN A 46 12.45 -11.20 12.57
C ASN A 46 12.55 -12.39 13.53
N ASP A 47 13.24 -12.18 14.65
CA ASP A 47 13.39 -13.21 15.68
C ASP A 47 12.03 -13.64 16.27
N ASP A 48 11.08 -12.71 16.36
CA ASP A 48 9.73 -12.94 16.91
C ASP A 48 8.70 -13.41 15.87
N GLY A 49 9.07 -13.48 14.58
CA GLY A 49 8.19 -13.92 13.50
C GLY A 49 8.32 -13.09 12.23
N LEU A 50 7.34 -13.24 11.34
CA LEU A 50 7.37 -12.60 10.02
C LEU A 50 6.60 -11.28 10.02
N THR A 51 7.20 -10.22 9.48
CA THR A 51 6.51 -8.95 9.23
C THR A 51 6.33 -8.75 7.73
N LEU A 52 5.08 -8.53 7.32
CA LEU A 52 4.73 -8.27 5.93
C LEU A 52 4.63 -6.77 5.67
N HIS A 53 5.44 -6.27 4.75
CA HIS A 53 5.45 -4.88 4.31
C HIS A 53 4.83 -4.78 2.91
N LEU A 54 3.90 -3.85 2.72
CA LEU A 54 3.20 -3.60 1.45
C LEU A 54 3.49 -2.17 1.00
N LEU A 55 3.80 -1.93 -0.26
CA LEU A 55 4.15 -0.60 -0.78
C LEU A 55 3.30 -0.20 -1.97
N GLU A 56 2.70 0.99 -1.90
CA GLU A 56 2.10 1.69 -3.03
C GLU A 56 2.65 3.12 -3.14
N MET A 57 3.23 3.48 -4.28
CA MET A 57 3.58 4.86 -4.60
C MET A 57 2.53 5.50 -5.52
N LYS A 58 2.23 6.77 -5.29
CA LYS A 58 1.37 7.63 -6.13
C LYS A 58 2.07 8.95 -6.42
N SER A 59 1.78 9.57 -7.56
CA SER A 59 2.17 10.96 -7.79
C SER A 59 1.33 11.87 -6.90
N GLN A 60 0.03 11.93 -7.16
CA GLN A 60 -0.93 12.69 -6.35
C GLN A 60 -1.86 11.72 -5.64
N LEU A 61 -2.02 11.88 -4.34
CA LEU A 61 -3.01 11.17 -3.55
C LEU A 61 -4.23 12.08 -3.33
N ARG A 62 -5.31 11.84 -4.07
CA ARG A 62 -6.60 12.53 -3.87
C ARG A 62 -7.53 11.63 -3.08
N ARG A 63 -8.59 12.22 -2.52
CA ARG A 63 -9.66 11.50 -1.81
C ARG A 63 -10.21 10.29 -2.59
N ARG A 64 -10.44 10.47 -3.91
CA ARG A 64 -10.93 9.39 -4.79
C ARG A 64 -9.91 8.29 -5.08
N ASP A 65 -8.62 8.57 -4.89
CA ASP A 65 -7.56 7.62 -5.21
C ASP A 65 -7.32 6.63 -4.06
N TRP A 66 -7.78 6.96 -2.85
CA TRP A 66 -7.56 6.13 -1.67
C TRP A 66 -8.24 4.75 -1.77
N SER A 67 -9.49 4.69 -2.25
CA SER A 67 -10.19 3.41 -2.48
C SER A 67 -9.37 2.51 -3.42
N ARG A 68 -8.80 3.09 -4.48
CA ARG A 68 -7.92 2.36 -5.42
C ARG A 68 -6.63 1.89 -4.76
N VAL A 69 -5.97 2.74 -3.95
CA VAL A 69 -4.76 2.36 -3.19
C VAL A 69 -5.07 1.18 -2.26
N LYS A 70 -6.19 1.23 -1.55
CA LYS A 70 -6.65 0.13 -0.69
C LYS A 70 -6.84 -1.16 -1.46
N GLU A 71 -7.52 -1.14 -2.60
CA GLU A 71 -7.69 -2.33 -3.44
C GLU A 71 -6.35 -2.92 -3.92
N GLN A 72 -5.38 -2.07 -4.28
CA GLN A 72 -4.04 -2.49 -4.70
C GLN A 72 -3.25 -3.14 -3.55
N LEU A 73 -3.27 -2.52 -2.36
CA LEU A 73 -2.63 -3.05 -1.16
C LEU A 73 -3.29 -4.36 -0.71
N MET A 74 -4.62 -4.45 -0.77
CA MET A 74 -5.36 -5.70 -0.47
C MET A 74 -4.98 -6.84 -1.42
N GLY A 75 -4.86 -6.56 -2.72
CA GLY A 75 -4.44 -7.58 -3.67
C GLY A 75 -2.98 -8.00 -3.48
N MET A 76 -2.08 -7.06 -3.15
CA MET A 76 -0.70 -7.38 -2.78
C MET A 76 -0.62 -8.21 -1.50
N TYR A 77 -1.45 -7.92 -0.49
CA TYR A 77 -1.55 -8.72 0.72
C TYR A 77 -1.95 -10.16 0.40
N LEU A 78 -3.03 -10.37 -0.36
CA LEU A 78 -3.50 -11.70 -0.72
C LEU A 78 -2.45 -12.49 -1.51
N ALA A 79 -1.74 -11.82 -2.44
CA ALA A 79 -0.62 -12.40 -3.14
C ALA A 79 0.53 -12.81 -2.22
N SER A 80 0.86 -11.95 -1.27
CA SER A 80 1.92 -12.22 -0.29
C SER A 80 1.57 -13.43 0.57
N ILE A 81 0.33 -13.49 1.08
CA ILE A 81 -0.16 -14.65 1.84
C ILE A 81 -0.09 -15.93 1.02
N ALA A 82 -0.51 -15.91 -0.25
CA ALA A 82 -0.41 -17.08 -1.12
C ALA A 82 1.04 -17.52 -1.36
N ILE A 83 1.96 -16.58 -1.59
CA ILE A 83 3.40 -16.86 -1.72
C ILE A 83 3.94 -17.49 -0.43
N MET A 84 3.59 -16.93 0.72
CA MET A 84 3.99 -17.46 2.03
C MET A 84 3.53 -18.91 2.21
N HIS A 85 2.28 -19.22 1.85
CA HIS A 85 1.76 -20.58 1.93
C HIS A 85 2.45 -21.54 0.96
N ILE A 86 2.75 -21.11 -0.28
CA ILE A 86 3.50 -21.90 -1.26
C ILE A 86 4.89 -22.26 -0.71
N LEU A 87 5.54 -21.29 -0.07
CA LEU A 87 6.86 -21.45 0.54
C LEU A 87 6.81 -22.11 1.92
N ARG A 88 5.61 -22.48 2.42
CA ARG A 88 5.38 -23.05 3.75
C ARG A 88 5.92 -22.18 4.89
N LEU A 89 5.82 -20.87 4.73
CA LEU A 89 6.11 -19.89 5.76
C LEU A 89 4.92 -19.74 6.72
N GLU A 90 5.21 -19.35 7.96
CA GLU A 90 4.18 -18.98 8.94
C GLU A 90 3.39 -17.75 8.49
N CYS A 91 2.21 -17.51 9.06
CA CYS A 91 1.49 -16.26 8.83
C CYS A 91 2.24 -15.07 9.43
N PRO A 92 2.16 -13.87 8.82
CA PRO A 92 2.84 -12.71 9.38
C PRO A 92 2.19 -12.30 10.71
N ILE A 93 3.03 -12.02 11.71
CA ILE A 93 2.59 -11.53 13.03
C ILE A 93 2.15 -10.06 12.96
N SER A 94 2.65 -9.32 11.96
CA SER A 94 2.34 -7.92 11.74
C SER A 94 2.34 -7.58 10.25
N VAL A 95 1.49 -6.62 9.87
CA VAL A 95 1.41 -6.12 8.50
C VAL A 95 1.51 -4.59 8.51
N ILE A 96 2.39 -4.05 7.69
CA ILE A 96 2.63 -2.61 7.56
C ILE A 96 2.43 -2.20 6.09
N ALA A 97 1.58 -1.20 5.87
CA ALA A 97 1.32 -0.64 4.55
C ALA A 97 1.99 0.72 4.40
N TYR A 98 2.82 0.88 3.38
CA TYR A 98 3.52 2.09 3.04
C TYR A 98 2.83 2.76 1.86
N VAL A 99 2.51 4.04 2.04
CA VAL A 99 1.89 4.86 0.98
C VAL A 99 2.75 6.08 0.77
N ALA A 100 3.45 6.08 -0.36
CA ALA A 100 4.36 7.15 -0.74
C ALA A 100 3.72 8.05 -1.80
N TYR A 101 3.78 9.36 -1.62
CA TYR A 101 3.16 10.32 -2.53
C TYR A 101 4.03 11.56 -2.75
N THR A 102 3.96 12.21 -3.92
CA THR A 102 4.60 13.53 -4.11
C THR A 102 3.72 14.67 -3.62
N GLU A 103 2.40 14.45 -3.52
CA GLU A 103 1.44 15.46 -3.04
C GLU A 103 0.22 14.80 -2.40
N ASP A 104 -0.16 15.26 -1.19
CA ASP A 104 -1.40 14.85 -0.52
C ASP A 104 -2.49 15.91 -0.74
N LYS A 105 -3.50 15.55 -1.53
CA LYS A 105 -4.70 16.35 -1.80
C LYS A 105 -5.95 15.73 -1.20
N THR A 106 -5.81 14.83 -0.21
CA THR A 106 -6.95 14.14 0.41
C THR A 106 -7.87 15.08 1.20
N GLN A 107 -7.34 16.20 1.72
CA GLN A 107 -8.10 17.21 2.46
C GLN A 107 -8.63 18.37 1.60
N GLN A 108 -8.19 18.50 0.35
CA GLN A 108 -8.72 19.55 -0.53
C GLN A 108 -10.16 19.20 -0.94
N ARG A 109 -11.12 20.04 -0.52
CA ARG A 109 -12.48 19.99 -1.09
C ARG A 109 -12.38 20.42 -2.54
N ASP A 110 -12.80 19.54 -3.44
CA ASP A 110 -12.91 19.88 -4.86
C ASP A 110 -14.06 20.90 -4.99
N GLU A 111 -13.73 22.20 -5.05
CA GLU A 111 -14.72 23.29 -5.14
C GLU A 111 -15.61 23.18 -6.38
N ARG A 112 -15.22 22.37 -7.36
CA ARG A 112 -16.02 22.07 -8.56
C ARG A 112 -17.17 21.10 -8.31
N SER A 113 -17.26 20.49 -7.13
CA SER A 113 -18.28 19.49 -6.78
C SER A 113 -19.64 20.08 -6.39
N TYR A 114 -19.72 21.39 -6.14
CA TYR A 114 -20.96 22.04 -5.68
C TYR A 114 -22.07 22.13 -6.73
N ILE A 115 -21.77 21.91 -8.02
CA ILE A 115 -22.76 22.04 -9.09
C ILE A 115 -23.50 20.71 -9.36
N ASN A 116 -22.99 19.54 -8.92
CA ASN A 116 -23.61 18.27 -9.32
C ASN A 116 -23.72 17.11 -8.30
N ASN A 117 -23.25 17.22 -7.05
CA ASN A 117 -23.29 16.07 -6.13
C ASN A 117 -24.27 16.25 -4.97
N LYS A 118 -25.56 15.96 -5.22
CA LYS A 118 -26.52 15.54 -4.18
C LYS A 118 -26.29 14.07 -3.81
N THR A 119 -25.15 13.72 -3.23
CA THR A 119 -25.05 12.47 -2.45
C THR A 119 -23.85 12.54 -1.52
N ILE A 120 -24.12 12.63 -0.22
CA ILE A 120 -23.13 12.26 0.80
C ILE A 120 -22.87 10.77 0.56
N ASN A 121 -21.64 10.40 0.18
CA ASN A 121 -21.26 9.00 0.05
C ASN A 121 -20.58 8.55 1.36
N PRO A 122 -21.32 7.96 2.31
CA PRO A 122 -20.79 7.59 3.62
C PRO A 122 -19.62 6.59 3.52
N ALA A 123 -19.54 5.80 2.44
CA ALA A 123 -18.41 4.88 2.23
C ALA A 123 -17.08 5.64 2.05
N GLN A 124 -17.08 6.76 1.32
CA GLN A 124 -15.87 7.57 1.14
C GLN A 124 -15.41 8.24 2.44
N ASP A 125 -16.35 8.61 3.32
CA ASP A 125 -16.00 9.17 4.63
C ASP A 125 -15.38 8.12 5.56
N ILE A 126 -15.83 6.86 5.49
CA ILE A 126 -15.23 5.74 6.23
C ILE A 126 -13.81 5.45 5.73
N GLU A 127 -13.62 5.38 4.41
CA GLU A 127 -12.30 5.15 3.82
C GLU A 127 -11.30 6.27 4.18
N LEU A 128 -11.74 7.53 4.18
CA LEU A 128 -10.89 8.65 4.63
C LEU A 128 -10.51 8.57 6.12
N ARG A 129 -11.38 8.00 6.96
CA ARG A 129 -11.06 7.77 8.37
C ARG A 129 -9.95 6.74 8.53
N GLU A 130 -9.94 5.68 7.73
CA GLU A 130 -8.83 4.72 7.69
C GLU A 130 -7.50 5.42 7.36
N TRP A 131 -7.49 6.24 6.30
CA TRP A 131 -6.32 7.04 5.95
C TRP A 131 -5.91 7.96 7.11
N SER A 132 -6.83 8.73 7.68
CA SER A 132 -6.50 9.71 8.72
C SER A 132 -6.05 9.06 10.03
N GLN A 133 -6.59 7.90 10.37
CA GLN A 133 -6.21 7.11 11.55
C GLN A 133 -4.95 6.27 11.35
N GLY A 134 -4.42 6.20 10.13
CA GLY A 134 -3.24 5.39 9.81
C GLY A 134 -3.50 3.89 9.91
N LYS A 135 -4.72 3.44 9.55
CA LYS A 135 -5.12 2.03 9.63
C LYS A 135 -5.68 1.56 8.31
N LEU A 136 -5.34 0.33 7.92
CA LEU A 136 -5.88 -0.33 6.74
C LEU A 136 -6.49 -1.66 7.14
N HIS A 137 -7.80 -1.82 6.94
CA HIS A 137 -8.45 -3.12 7.11
C HIS A 137 -8.19 -3.99 5.88
N LEU A 138 -7.60 -5.15 6.13
CA LEU A 138 -7.26 -6.17 5.15
C LEU A 138 -8.18 -7.41 5.35
N PRO A 139 -8.24 -8.31 4.34
CA PRO A 139 -8.92 -9.60 4.50
C PRO A 139 -8.41 -10.40 5.69
N HIS A 140 -9.24 -11.34 6.17
CA HIS A 140 -8.96 -12.20 7.33
C HIS A 140 -8.91 -11.47 8.68
N GLY A 141 -9.56 -10.30 8.79
CA GLY A 141 -9.64 -9.54 10.05
C GLY A 141 -8.35 -8.83 10.43
N ILE A 142 -7.36 -8.78 9.53
CA ILE A 142 -6.08 -8.11 9.76
C ILE A 142 -6.24 -6.60 9.64
N VAL A 143 -5.63 -5.86 10.56
CA VAL A 143 -5.53 -4.41 10.51
C VAL A 143 -4.06 -4.03 10.41
N ALA A 144 -3.67 -3.45 9.27
CA ALA A 144 -2.31 -2.99 9.04
C ALA A 144 -2.14 -1.52 9.48
N GLU A 145 -0.94 -1.21 10.00
CA GLU A 145 -0.51 0.17 10.20
C GLU A 145 -0.22 0.81 8.83
N ILE A 146 -0.67 2.05 8.62
CA ILE A 146 -0.30 2.84 7.43
C ILE A 146 0.85 3.78 7.79
N ARG A 147 2.00 3.58 7.15
CA ARG A 147 3.12 4.52 7.14
C ARG A 147 3.07 5.39 5.89
N LYS A 148 2.88 6.69 6.13
CA LYS A 148 2.76 7.70 5.07
C LYS A 148 4.11 8.30 4.77
N GLY A 149 4.39 8.53 3.50
CA GLY A 149 5.68 9.05 3.06
C GLY A 149 5.56 10.11 1.98
N LEU A 150 6.11 11.30 2.22
CA LEU A 150 6.23 12.33 1.19
C LEU A 150 7.52 12.11 0.40
N ARG A 151 7.39 11.89 -0.91
CA ARG A 151 8.51 11.72 -1.83
C ARG A 151 9.20 13.06 -2.08
N ASN A 152 10.52 13.04 -2.19
CA ASN A 152 11.35 14.21 -2.41
C ASN A 152 11.23 14.74 -3.85
N SER A 153 11.99 15.78 -4.17
CA SER A 153 12.02 16.40 -5.51
C SER A 153 12.53 15.48 -6.62
N THR A 154 13.25 14.39 -6.30
CA THR A 154 13.65 13.37 -7.28
C THR A 154 12.60 12.28 -7.48
N GLY A 155 11.48 12.33 -6.74
CA GLY A 155 10.42 11.34 -6.77
C GLY A 155 10.68 10.13 -5.89
N ASP A 156 11.71 10.16 -5.05
CA ASP A 156 12.15 9.07 -4.20
C ASP A 156 11.76 9.27 -2.72
N ILE A 157 11.80 8.20 -1.95
CA ILE A 157 11.63 8.24 -0.50
C ILE A 157 12.45 7.16 0.19
N ASP A 158 12.97 7.46 1.38
CA ASP A 158 13.55 6.48 2.28
C ASP A 158 12.64 6.32 3.51
N PHE A 159 12.11 5.11 3.71
CA PHE A 159 11.30 4.76 4.88
C PHE A 159 12.12 4.30 6.07
N GLY A 160 13.44 4.20 5.92
CA GLY A 160 14.38 3.88 6.99
C GLY A 160 14.48 2.38 7.29
N TRP A 161 14.86 2.09 8.53
CA TRP A 161 15.06 0.72 9.01
C TRP A 161 13.73 0.01 9.26
N VAL A 162 13.67 -1.24 8.82
CA VAL A 162 12.56 -2.17 9.02
C VAL A 162 13.08 -3.42 9.72
N ASN A 163 12.44 -3.68 10.86
CA ASN A 163 12.56 -4.88 11.67
C ASN A 163 11.15 -5.46 11.82
#